data_AF-J7J1Q6-F1
#
_entry.id   AF-J7J1Q6-F1
#
_cell.length_a   1.000
_cell.length_b   1.000
_cell.length_c   1.000
_cell.angle_alpha   90.00
_cell.angle_beta   90.00
_cell.angle_gamma   90.00
#
_symmetry.space_group_name_H-M   'P 1'
#
loop_
_entity.id
_entity.type
_entity.pdbx_description
1 polymer ?
#
loop_
_entity_poly.entity_id
_entity_poly.type
_entity_poly.pdbx_seq_one_letter_code
_entity_poly.pdbx_strand_id
1 'polypeptide(L)'
;MKKITVTVLALMLTLVTSTSVFAATPGDGSKLDKRILKLEEKQQKIEEIKARNLEKQSKLATKKEGFEGFKLDLAEHKQEVLENRENNLGVVELNNQLRLTLAQKLEALKDSGSVIPEETTTQLKAYKAQIAELANSLKDTKGQIKDIREEYKGLIKEEDYAAMDTAFAEIASIQTNRLDILNQINSILQEMNNLL
;
A
#
# COMPACT_ATOMS: atom_id res chain seq x y z
N MET A 1 19.24 50.15 -12.80
CA MET A 1 18.55 48.87 -13.08
C MET A 1 18.53 48.06 -11.79
N LYS A 2 17.33 47.77 -11.28
CA LYS A 2 17.09 47.17 -9.95
C LYS A 2 17.53 45.69 -9.97
N LYS A 3 18.42 45.32 -9.04
CA LYS A 3 18.77 43.92 -8.77
C LYS A 3 17.66 43.32 -7.90
N ILE A 4 16.94 42.32 -8.41
CA ILE A 4 15.99 41.54 -7.63
C ILE A 4 16.72 40.29 -7.17
N THR A 5 17.17 40.32 -5.91
CA THR A 5 17.60 39.14 -5.15
C THR A 5 16.40 38.22 -4.94
N VAL A 6 16.46 37.01 -5.51
CA VAL A 6 15.48 35.96 -5.27
C VAL A 6 15.87 35.27 -3.96
N THR A 7 15.09 35.52 -2.92
CA THR A 7 15.19 34.86 -1.62
C THR A 7 14.67 33.43 -1.79
N VAL A 8 15.55 32.44 -1.73
CA VAL A 8 15.17 31.03 -1.60
C VAL A 8 14.64 30.84 -0.19
N LEU A 9 13.31 30.83 -0.07
CA LEU A 9 12.63 30.55 1.19
C LEU A 9 12.76 29.04 1.45
N ALA A 10 13.68 28.66 2.32
CA ALA A 10 13.78 27.30 2.84
C ALA A 10 12.52 27.01 3.66
N LEU A 11 11.58 26.27 3.07
CA LEU A 11 10.44 25.72 3.82
C LEU A 11 10.97 24.53 4.63
N MET A 12 11.34 24.79 5.88
CA MET A 12 11.49 23.76 6.90
C MET A 12 10.12 23.12 7.13
N LEU A 13 9.86 22.01 6.44
CA LEU A 13 8.71 21.16 6.75
C LEU A 13 9.03 20.44 8.06
N THR A 14 8.50 20.96 9.16
CA THR A 14 8.51 20.28 10.46
C THR A 14 7.83 18.92 10.30
N LEU A 15 8.61 17.84 10.34
CA LEU A 15 8.11 16.49 10.49
C LEU A 15 7.28 16.41 11.78
N VAL A 16 5.96 16.33 11.63
CA VAL A 16 5.10 15.81 12.69
C VAL A 16 5.25 14.29 12.62
N THR A 17 6.23 13.75 13.32
CA THR A 17 6.29 12.31 13.61
C THR A 17 5.20 12.01 14.64
N SER A 18 3.96 11.81 14.19
CA SER A 18 2.94 11.21 15.04
C SER A 18 3.25 9.72 15.19
N THR A 19 4.15 9.38 16.11
CA THR A 19 4.29 8.03 16.64
C THR A 19 3.09 7.73 17.53
N SER A 20 1.96 7.38 16.92
CA SER A 20 0.88 6.72 17.64
C SER A 20 1.36 5.32 18.04
N VAL A 21 1.96 5.25 19.23
CA VAL A 21 2.25 4.02 19.96
C VAL A 21 0.91 3.37 20.30
N PHE A 22 0.47 2.43 19.47
CA PHE A 22 -0.63 1.55 19.83
C PHE A 22 -0.11 0.52 20.83
N ALA A 23 -0.67 0.55 22.05
CA ALA A 23 -0.39 -0.43 23.08
C ALA A 23 -0.72 -1.85 22.58
N ALA A 24 0.29 -2.72 22.52
CA ALA A 24 0.16 -4.10 22.10
C ALA A 24 -0.50 -4.95 23.20
N THR A 25 -1.63 -5.58 22.87
CA THR A 25 -2.16 -6.74 23.59
C THR A 25 -1.19 -7.92 23.44
N PRO A 26 -0.92 -8.73 24.47
CA PRO A 26 0.11 -9.76 24.41
C PRO A 26 -0.40 -10.97 23.63
N GLY A 27 -0.07 -11.02 22.34
CA GLY A 27 -0.32 -12.16 21.45
C GLY A 27 0.31 -11.94 20.08
N ASP A 28 1.43 -12.61 19.82
CA ASP A 28 2.18 -12.67 18.54
C ASP A 28 3.02 -11.43 18.15
N GLY A 29 3.93 -11.02 19.06
CA GLY A 29 4.91 -9.95 18.79
C GLY A 29 5.77 -10.20 17.53
N SER A 30 6.08 -11.46 17.19
CA SER A 30 6.99 -11.77 16.08
C SER A 30 6.48 -11.37 14.69
N LYS A 31 5.15 -11.37 14.47
CA LYS A 31 4.54 -10.96 13.19
C LYS A 31 4.32 -9.45 13.13
N LEU A 32 4.01 -8.84 14.27
CA LEU A 32 3.92 -7.38 14.39
C LEU A 32 5.29 -6.74 14.14
N ASP A 33 6.34 -7.27 14.76
CA ASP A 33 7.72 -6.78 14.61
C ASP A 33 8.18 -6.85 13.14
N LYS A 34 7.91 -7.96 12.45
CA LYS A 34 8.23 -8.10 11.01
C LYS A 34 7.45 -7.13 10.13
N ARG A 35 6.20 -6.80 10.48
CA ARG A 35 5.38 -5.83 9.74
C ARG A 35 5.87 -4.41 9.97
N ILE A 36 6.24 -4.08 11.21
CA ILE A 36 6.83 -2.78 11.56
C ILE A 36 8.13 -2.58 10.79
N LEU A 37 9.05 -3.55 10.81
CA LEU A 37 10.31 -3.47 10.07
C LEU A 37 10.09 -3.27 8.57
N LYS A 38 9.16 -4.02 7.94
CA LYS A 38 8.83 -3.82 6.53
C LYS A 38 8.24 -2.44 6.23
N LEU A 39 7.48 -1.86 7.15
CA LEU A 39 6.94 -0.51 6.98
C LEU A 39 8.04 0.55 7.11
N GLU A 40 8.96 0.37 8.06
CA GLU A 40 10.12 1.24 8.25
C GLU A 40 11.04 1.21 7.03
N GLU A 41 11.37 0.02 6.50
CA GLU A 41 12.16 -0.13 5.27
C GLU A 41 11.53 0.58 4.07
N LYS A 42 10.20 0.46 3.91
CA LYS A 42 9.46 1.14 2.84
C LYS A 42 9.49 2.66 3.01
N GLN A 43 9.34 3.15 4.25
CA GLN A 43 9.43 4.58 4.54
C GLN A 43 10.83 5.11 4.26
N GLN A 44 11.87 4.38 4.65
CA GLN A 44 13.26 4.74 4.38
C GLN A 44 13.53 4.86 2.87
N LYS A 45 13.07 3.89 2.06
CA LYS A 45 13.19 3.97 0.60
C LYS A 45 12.53 5.21 0.01
N ILE A 46 11.34 5.59 0.50
CA ILE A 46 10.66 6.80 0.04
C ILE A 46 11.48 8.05 0.39
N GLU A 47 12.02 8.12 1.61
CA GLU A 47 12.87 9.25 2.02
C GLU A 47 14.20 9.31 1.25
N GLU A 48 14.80 8.17 0.93
CA GLU A 48 15.97 8.08 0.06
C GLU A 48 15.66 8.60 -1.35
N ILE A 49 14.51 8.23 -1.92
CA ILE A 49 14.05 8.72 -3.22
C ILE A 49 13.86 10.24 -3.17
N LYS A 50 13.22 10.77 -2.12
CA LYS A 50 13.06 12.23 -1.92
C LYS A 50 14.41 12.94 -1.86
N ALA A 51 15.35 12.42 -1.07
CA ALA A 51 16.69 13.00 -0.93
C ALA A 51 17.45 12.99 -2.27
N ARG A 52 17.42 11.86 -2.98
CA ARG A 52 17.99 11.71 -4.33
C ARG A 52 17.37 12.70 -5.31
N ASN A 53 16.05 12.87 -5.26
CA ASN A 53 15.32 13.75 -6.16
C ASN A 53 15.66 15.22 -5.90
N LEU A 54 15.78 15.63 -4.63
CA LEU A 54 16.24 16.97 -4.24
C LEU A 54 17.67 17.25 -4.73
N GLU A 55 18.59 16.31 -4.52
CA GLU A 55 19.96 16.45 -4.98
C GLU A 55 20.01 16.58 -6.51
N LYS A 56 19.27 15.71 -7.22
CA LYS A 56 19.20 15.72 -8.68
C LYS A 56 18.63 17.03 -9.19
N GLN A 57 17.52 17.49 -8.63
CA GLN A 57 16.86 18.74 -9.01
C GLN A 57 17.76 19.97 -8.79
N SER A 58 18.58 19.98 -7.73
CA SER A 58 19.55 21.06 -7.45
C SER A 58 20.62 21.23 -8.54
N LYS A 59 20.85 20.19 -9.35
CA LYS A 59 21.84 20.18 -10.42
C LYS A 59 21.25 20.55 -11.79
N LEU A 60 19.93 20.72 -11.89
CA LEU A 60 19.23 20.97 -13.16
C LEU A 60 18.88 22.46 -13.27
N ALA A 61 19.21 23.08 -14.40
CA ALA A 61 19.01 24.52 -14.60
C ALA A 61 17.77 24.84 -15.45
N THR A 62 17.33 23.89 -16.28
CA THR A 62 16.22 24.07 -17.21
C THR A 62 15.16 22.99 -17.08
N LYS A 63 13.94 23.28 -17.52
CA LYS A 63 12.83 22.31 -17.58
C LYS A 63 13.15 21.09 -18.45
N LYS A 64 13.88 21.29 -19.56
CA LYS A 64 14.30 20.20 -20.45
C LYS A 64 15.27 19.25 -19.76
N GLU A 65 16.24 19.78 -19.02
CA GLU A 65 17.16 18.97 -18.20
C GLU A 65 16.41 18.29 -17.05
N GLY A 66 15.42 18.96 -16.47
CA GLY A 66 14.42 18.37 -15.56
C GLY A 66 13.81 17.10 -16.14
N PHE A 67 13.13 17.25 -17.28
CA PHE A 67 12.48 16.13 -17.95
C PHE A 67 13.45 14.98 -18.27
N GLU A 68 14.55 15.26 -18.98
CA GLU A 68 15.51 14.22 -19.35
C GLU A 68 16.18 13.58 -18.13
N GLY A 69 16.38 14.36 -17.06
CA GLY A 69 16.89 13.86 -15.78
C GLY A 69 15.98 12.77 -15.22
N PHE A 70 14.68 13.02 -15.11
CA PHE A 70 13.75 12.11 -14.43
C PHE A 70 13.03 11.11 -15.35
N LYS A 71 13.15 11.25 -16.68
CA LYS A 71 12.40 10.46 -17.66
C LYS A 71 12.54 8.95 -17.48
N LEU A 72 13.76 8.46 -17.21
CA LEU A 72 14.00 7.03 -17.02
C LEU A 72 13.42 6.54 -15.68
N ASP A 73 13.64 7.28 -14.59
CA ASP A 73 13.09 6.94 -13.26
C ASP A 73 11.56 6.87 -13.31
N LEU A 74 10.91 7.86 -13.95
CA LEU A 74 9.46 7.89 -14.12
C LEU A 74 8.94 6.71 -14.94
N ALA A 75 9.67 6.26 -15.95
CA ALA A 75 9.29 5.09 -16.73
C ALA A 75 9.40 3.79 -15.92
N GLU A 76 10.48 3.64 -15.16
CA GLU A 76 10.73 2.50 -14.29
C GLU A 76 9.70 2.40 -13.17
N HIS A 77 9.48 3.47 -12.40
CA HIS A 77 8.51 3.46 -11.32
C HIS A 77 7.07 3.28 -11.83
N LYS A 78 6.74 3.81 -13.01
CA LYS A 78 5.45 3.54 -13.65
C LYS A 78 5.28 2.05 -13.94
N GLN A 79 6.32 1.39 -14.45
CA GLN A 79 6.31 -0.04 -14.72
C GLN A 79 6.14 -0.84 -13.41
N GLU A 80 6.87 -0.48 -12.36
CA GLU A 80 6.73 -1.09 -11.04
C GLU A 80 5.29 -1.00 -10.50
N VAL A 81 4.66 0.18 -10.62
CA VAL A 81 3.26 0.39 -10.21
C VAL A 81 2.27 -0.47 -11.02
N LEU A 82 2.57 -0.74 -12.29
CA LEU A 82 1.77 -1.64 -13.13
C LEU A 82 1.93 -3.09 -12.72
N GLU A 83 3.16 -3.56 -12.52
CA GLU A 83 3.46 -4.92 -12.06
C GLU A 83 2.85 -5.20 -10.69
N ASN A 84 3.02 -4.27 -9.75
CA ASN A 84 2.40 -4.36 -8.43
C ASN A 84 0.88 -4.42 -8.52
N ARG A 85 0.27 -3.65 -9.43
CA ARG A 85 -1.17 -3.72 -9.68
C ARG A 85 -1.59 -5.09 -10.19
N GLU A 86 -0.86 -5.67 -11.16
CA GLU A 86 -1.14 -7.00 -11.70
C GLU A 86 -1.02 -8.08 -10.63
N ASN A 87 0.02 -8.03 -9.81
CA ASN A 87 0.18 -8.93 -8.66
C ASN A 87 -1.02 -8.84 -7.69
N ASN A 88 -1.44 -7.62 -7.35
CA ASN A 88 -2.63 -7.41 -6.53
C ASN A 88 -3.89 -8.02 -7.17
N LEU A 89 -4.08 -7.87 -8.49
CA LEU A 89 -5.23 -8.45 -9.20
C LEU A 89 -5.19 -9.98 -9.16
N GLY A 90 -4.04 -10.60 -9.37
CA GLY A 90 -3.87 -12.06 -9.26
C GLY A 90 -4.25 -12.59 -7.88
N VAL A 91 -3.85 -11.90 -6.81
CA VAL A 91 -4.19 -12.31 -5.43
C VAL A 91 -5.66 -12.06 -5.11
N VAL A 92 -6.27 -11.00 -5.64
CA VAL A 92 -7.73 -10.77 -5.55
C VAL A 92 -8.51 -11.92 -6.20
N GLU A 93 -8.06 -12.39 -7.37
CA GLU A 93 -8.71 -13.50 -8.05
C GLU A 93 -8.67 -14.78 -7.20
N LEU A 94 -7.52 -15.11 -6.61
CA LEU A 94 -7.41 -16.22 -5.65
C LEU A 94 -8.35 -16.02 -4.44
N ASN A 95 -8.48 -14.80 -3.93
CA ASN A 95 -9.39 -14.48 -2.83
C ASN A 95 -10.85 -14.78 -3.20
N ASN A 96 -11.27 -14.42 -4.41
CA ASN A 96 -12.60 -14.68 -4.92
C ASN A 96 -12.87 -16.18 -5.06
N GLN A 97 -11.90 -16.93 -5.58
CA GLN A 97 -11.98 -18.38 -5.70
C GLN A 97 -12.14 -19.05 -4.33
N LEU A 98 -11.32 -18.67 -3.34
CA LEU A 98 -11.41 -19.22 -1.98
C LEU A 98 -12.75 -18.90 -1.31
N ARG A 99 -13.32 -17.70 -1.55
CA ARG A 99 -14.65 -17.33 -1.07
C ARG A 99 -15.75 -18.16 -1.72
N LEU A 100 -15.63 -18.43 -3.03
CA LEU A 100 -16.56 -19.27 -3.76
C LEU A 100 -16.54 -20.71 -3.22
N THR A 101 -15.34 -21.28 -3.05
CA THR A 101 -15.17 -22.61 -2.45
C THR A 101 -15.78 -22.69 -1.05
N LEU A 102 -15.54 -21.67 -0.22
CA LEU A 102 -16.09 -21.60 1.13
C LEU A 102 -17.64 -21.58 1.10
N ALA A 103 -18.22 -20.78 0.21
CA ALA A 103 -19.67 -20.72 0.04
C ALA A 103 -20.25 -22.06 -0.41
N GLN A 104 -19.60 -22.74 -1.36
CA GLN A 104 -20.02 -24.06 -1.85
C GLN A 104 -19.96 -25.12 -0.74
N LYS A 105 -18.91 -25.14 0.08
CA LYS A 105 -18.80 -26.05 1.24
C LYS A 105 -19.92 -25.83 2.25
N LEU A 106 -20.20 -24.57 2.58
CA LEU A 106 -21.28 -24.20 3.49
C LEU A 106 -22.66 -24.62 2.96
N GLU A 107 -22.91 -24.46 1.65
CA GLU A 107 -24.16 -24.89 1.04
C GLU A 107 -24.30 -26.43 1.06
N ALA A 108 -23.23 -27.17 0.74
CA ALA A 108 -23.25 -28.64 0.80
C ALA A 108 -23.51 -29.18 2.23
N LEU A 109 -22.95 -28.53 3.25
CA LEU A 109 -23.23 -28.88 4.65
C LEU A 109 -24.69 -28.64 5.02
N LYS A 110 -25.26 -27.51 4.55
CA LYS A 110 -26.67 -27.20 4.72
C LYS A 110 -27.58 -28.21 4.01
N ASP A 111 -27.26 -28.57 2.76
CA ASP A 111 -28.05 -29.51 1.95
C ASP A 111 -28.01 -30.94 2.51
N SER A 112 -26.87 -31.35 3.09
CA SER A 112 -26.74 -32.65 3.76
C SER A 112 -27.42 -32.71 5.14
N GLY A 113 -27.90 -31.58 5.67
CA GLY A 113 -28.43 -31.49 7.04
C GLY A 113 -27.35 -31.64 8.12
N SER A 114 -26.08 -31.51 7.76
CA SER A 114 -24.96 -31.63 8.68
C SER A 114 -24.93 -30.44 9.65
N VAL A 115 -24.76 -30.73 10.93
CA VAL A 115 -24.61 -29.69 11.96
C VAL A 115 -23.14 -29.34 12.10
N ILE A 116 -22.81 -28.05 11.89
CA ILE A 116 -21.47 -27.53 12.14
C ILE A 116 -21.27 -27.42 13.67
N PRO A 117 -20.18 -27.97 14.23
CA PRO A 117 -19.88 -27.83 15.65
C PRO A 117 -19.86 -26.36 16.10
N GLU A 118 -20.28 -26.09 17.34
CA GLU A 118 -20.31 -24.73 17.90
C GLU A 118 -18.90 -24.10 17.93
N GLU A 119 -17.88 -24.90 18.22
CA GLU A 119 -16.48 -24.48 18.18
C GLU A 119 -16.09 -24.00 16.78
N THR A 120 -16.34 -24.81 15.74
CA THR A 120 -16.10 -24.43 14.34
C THR A 120 -16.85 -23.17 13.95
N THR A 121 -18.12 -23.05 14.35
CA THR A 121 -18.94 -21.86 14.12
C THR A 121 -18.32 -20.60 14.75
N THR A 122 -17.80 -20.74 15.97
CA THR A 122 -17.14 -19.64 16.69
C THR A 122 -15.84 -19.22 16.01
N GLN A 123 -15.02 -20.18 15.57
CA GLN A 123 -13.78 -19.91 14.82
C GLN A 123 -14.08 -19.20 13.48
N LEU A 124 -15.07 -19.68 12.73
CA LEU A 124 -15.49 -19.04 11.47
C LEU A 124 -15.98 -17.60 11.66
N LYS A 125 -16.67 -17.30 12.77
CA LYS A 125 -17.07 -15.93 13.12
C LYS A 125 -15.86 -15.05 13.43
N ALA A 126 -14.87 -15.56 14.17
CA ALA A 126 -13.65 -14.83 14.47
C ALA A 126 -12.86 -14.50 13.19
N TYR A 127 -12.69 -15.48 12.30
CA TYR A 127 -12.05 -15.26 11.00
C TYR A 127 -12.80 -14.26 10.13
N LYS A 128 -14.14 -14.31 10.12
CA LYS A 128 -14.96 -13.32 9.41
C LYS A 128 -14.71 -11.89 9.93
N ALA A 129 -14.56 -11.72 11.25
CA ALA A 129 -14.25 -10.42 11.84
C ALA A 129 -12.86 -9.91 11.40
N GLN A 130 -11.83 -10.78 11.43
CA GLN A 130 -10.48 -10.44 10.96
C GLN A 130 -10.48 -10.05 9.48
N ILE A 131 -11.19 -10.79 8.62
CA ILE A 131 -11.34 -10.42 7.21
C ILE A 131 -12.01 -9.06 7.05
N ALA A 132 -13.00 -8.73 7.88
CA ALA A 132 -13.69 -7.44 7.81
C ALA A 132 -12.76 -6.26 8.16
N GLU A 133 -11.89 -6.43 9.17
CA GLU A 133 -10.86 -5.45 9.53
C GLU A 133 -9.86 -5.26 8.37
N LEU A 134 -9.32 -6.36 7.83
CA LEU A 134 -8.41 -6.30 6.68
C LEU A 134 -9.06 -5.67 5.44
N ALA A 135 -10.34 -5.93 5.21
CA ALA A 135 -11.10 -5.32 4.11
C ALA A 135 -11.27 -3.80 4.29
N ASN A 136 -11.35 -3.30 5.52
CA ASN A 136 -11.35 -1.86 5.78
C ASN A 136 -9.98 -1.26 5.49
N SER A 137 -8.87 -1.90 5.90
CA SER A 137 -7.52 -1.47 5.52
C SER A 137 -7.31 -1.45 3.99
N LEU A 138 -7.93 -2.37 3.24
CA LEU A 138 -7.94 -2.32 1.77
C LEU A 138 -8.73 -1.13 1.21
N LYS A 139 -9.75 -0.62 1.89
CA LYS A 139 -10.45 0.60 1.46
C LYS A 139 -9.57 1.83 1.69
N ASP A 140 -8.87 1.88 2.82
CA ASP A 140 -7.99 3.00 3.16
C ASP A 140 -6.85 3.13 2.15
N THR A 141 -6.18 2.03 1.82
CA THR A 141 -5.12 2.02 0.79
C THR A 141 -5.64 2.47 -0.60
N LYS A 142 -6.89 2.15 -0.93
CA LYS A 142 -7.52 2.64 -2.17
C LYS A 142 -7.78 4.15 -2.11
N GLY A 143 -8.16 4.68 -0.95
CA GLY A 143 -8.28 6.12 -0.70
C GLY A 143 -6.95 6.83 -0.90
N GLN A 144 -5.88 6.35 -0.24
CA GLN A 144 -4.54 6.92 -0.35
C GLN A 144 -4.04 6.98 -1.80
N ILE A 145 -4.16 5.89 -2.57
CA ILE A 145 -3.78 5.89 -4.00
C ILE A 145 -4.62 6.89 -4.81
N LYS A 146 -5.90 7.05 -4.48
CA LYS A 146 -6.76 8.01 -5.16
C LYS A 146 -6.29 9.44 -4.89
N ASP A 147 -5.96 9.75 -3.64
CA ASP A 147 -5.51 11.09 -3.25
C ASP A 147 -4.18 11.44 -3.93
N ILE A 148 -3.19 10.54 -3.91
CA ILE A 148 -1.91 10.71 -4.63
C ILE A 148 -2.15 10.91 -6.13
N ARG A 149 -3.10 10.16 -6.73
CA ARG A 149 -3.41 10.31 -8.16
C ARG A 149 -4.01 11.68 -8.48
N GLU A 150 -4.84 12.23 -7.60
CA GLU A 150 -5.39 13.57 -7.80
C GLU A 150 -4.30 14.64 -7.68
N GLU A 151 -3.41 14.52 -6.70
CA GLU A 151 -2.23 15.38 -6.55
C GLU A 151 -1.31 15.30 -7.77
N TYR A 152 -1.03 14.09 -8.26
CA TYR A 152 -0.19 13.84 -9.43
C TYR A 152 -0.66 14.61 -10.69
N LYS A 153 -1.97 14.85 -10.85
CA LYS A 153 -2.48 15.68 -11.96
C LYS A 153 -2.04 17.13 -11.86
N GLY A 154 -1.86 17.66 -10.64
CA GLY A 154 -1.27 18.97 -10.39
C GLY A 154 0.20 18.98 -10.77
N LEU A 155 0.95 17.98 -10.30
CA LEU A 155 2.38 17.84 -10.60
C LEU A 155 2.66 17.84 -12.10
N ILE A 156 1.85 17.13 -12.90
CA ILE A 156 1.97 17.15 -14.37
C ILE A 156 1.90 18.56 -14.95
N LYS A 157 0.96 19.40 -14.47
CA LYS A 157 0.77 20.77 -14.97
C LYS A 157 1.93 21.67 -14.58
N GLU A 158 2.50 21.43 -13.41
CA GLU A 158 3.65 22.16 -12.87
C GLU A 158 4.97 21.67 -13.46
N GLU A 159 4.96 20.54 -14.16
CA GLU A 159 6.13 19.83 -14.67
C GLU A 159 7.12 19.47 -13.54
N ASP A 160 6.59 19.17 -12.35
CA ASP A 160 7.38 18.75 -11.20
C ASP A 160 7.70 17.25 -11.29
N TYR A 161 8.69 16.91 -12.11
CA TYR A 161 9.10 15.53 -12.35
C TYR A 161 9.68 14.85 -11.11
N ALA A 162 10.27 15.61 -10.19
CA ALA A 162 10.82 15.10 -8.94
C ALA A 162 9.68 14.63 -8.01
N ALA A 163 8.64 15.45 -7.87
CA ALA A 163 7.45 15.09 -7.10
C ALA A 163 6.66 13.96 -7.76
N MET A 164 6.57 13.94 -9.11
CA MET A 164 5.94 12.83 -9.85
C MET A 164 6.63 11.49 -9.56
N ASP A 165 7.97 11.50 -9.50
CA ASP A 165 8.77 10.32 -9.22
C ASP A 165 8.52 9.81 -7.79
N THR A 166 8.50 10.70 -6.80
CA THR A 166 8.14 10.37 -5.42
C THR A 166 6.71 9.82 -5.32
N ALA A 167 5.75 10.41 -6.03
CA ALA A 167 4.36 9.94 -6.03
C ALA A 167 4.23 8.50 -6.57
N PHE A 168 5.01 8.11 -7.59
CA PHE A 168 5.01 6.72 -8.04
C PHE A 168 5.58 5.76 -6.99
N ALA A 169 6.68 6.14 -6.33
CA ALA A 169 7.26 5.33 -5.27
C ALA A 169 6.29 5.13 -4.08
N GLU A 170 5.54 6.17 -3.71
CA GLU A 170 4.51 6.09 -2.68
C GLU A 170 3.36 5.15 -3.10
N ILE A 171 2.89 5.25 -4.35
CA ILE A 171 1.87 4.33 -4.89
C ILE A 171 2.38 2.88 -4.86
N ALA A 172 3.62 2.62 -5.29
CA ALA A 172 4.21 1.28 -5.30
C ALA A 172 4.29 0.69 -3.89
N SER A 173 4.69 1.49 -2.90
CA SER A 173 4.71 1.11 -1.49
C SER A 173 3.31 0.73 -0.98
N ILE A 174 2.29 1.55 -1.28
CA ILE A 174 0.90 1.27 -0.88
C ILE A 174 0.39 0.00 -1.55
N GLN A 175 0.67 -0.22 -2.83
CA GLN A 175 0.28 -1.43 -3.55
C GLN A 175 0.97 -2.68 -2.99
N THR A 176 2.21 -2.57 -2.53
CA THR A 176 2.90 -3.66 -1.84
C THR A 176 2.23 -3.99 -0.52
N ASN A 177 1.87 -2.97 0.29
CA ASN A 177 1.09 -3.20 1.52
C ASN A 177 -0.28 -3.83 1.22
N ARG A 178 -0.92 -3.40 0.13
CA ARG A 178 -2.18 -3.99 -0.34
C ARG A 178 -2.02 -5.48 -0.64
N LEU A 179 -0.93 -5.87 -1.29
CA LEU A 179 -0.60 -7.26 -1.59
C LEU A 179 -0.42 -8.08 -0.30
N ASP A 180 0.29 -7.55 0.70
CA ASP A 180 0.46 -8.17 2.01
C ASP A 180 -0.89 -8.40 2.72
N ILE A 181 -1.82 -7.44 2.63
CA ILE A 181 -3.18 -7.57 3.20
C ILE A 181 -3.99 -8.64 2.46
N LEU A 182 -3.96 -8.63 1.12
CA LEU A 182 -4.68 -9.62 0.31
C LEU A 182 -4.20 -11.05 0.58
N ASN A 183 -2.89 -11.24 0.76
CA ASN A 183 -2.32 -12.53 1.12
C ASN A 183 -2.76 -12.99 2.52
N GLN A 184 -2.83 -12.09 3.51
CA GLN A 184 -3.40 -12.43 4.82
C GLN A 184 -4.85 -12.89 4.71
N ILE A 185 -5.67 -12.22 3.89
CA ILE A 185 -7.06 -12.65 3.65
C ILE A 185 -7.08 -14.04 2.98
N ASN A 186 -6.19 -14.33 2.03
CA ASN A 186 -6.10 -15.67 1.43
C ASN A 186 -5.77 -16.74 2.47
N SER A 187 -4.80 -16.50 3.35
CA SER A 187 -4.47 -17.43 4.43
C SER A 187 -5.67 -17.69 5.35
N ILE A 188 -6.38 -16.65 5.77
CA ILE A 188 -7.59 -16.81 6.60
C ILE A 188 -8.68 -17.59 5.85
N LEU A 189 -8.92 -17.28 4.58
CA LEU A 189 -9.92 -18.01 3.77
C LEU A 189 -9.53 -19.48 3.57
N GLN A 190 -8.24 -19.80 3.46
CA GLN A 190 -7.77 -21.18 3.41
C GLN A 190 -8.00 -21.89 4.74
N GLU A 191 -7.70 -21.25 5.88
CA GLU A 191 -8.01 -21.79 7.21
C GLU A 191 -9.52 -22.05 7.37
N MET A 192 -10.36 -21.10 6.97
CA MET A 192 -11.82 -21.28 6.97
C MET A 192 -12.27 -22.45 6.09
N ASN A 193 -11.68 -22.61 4.90
CA ASN A 193 -11.98 -23.73 4.03
C ASN A 193 -11.52 -25.07 4.62
N ASN A 194 -10.42 -25.11 5.38
CA ASN A 194 -9.93 -26.34 6.01
C ASN A 194 -10.74 -26.77 7.23
N LEU A 195 -11.48 -25.83 7.85
CA LEU A 195 -12.38 -26.10 8.97
C LEU A 195 -13.71 -26.77 8.57
N LEU A 196 -14.04 -26.77 7.28
CA LEU A 196 -15.28 -27.31 6.71
C LEU A 196 -15.02 -28.52 5.82
#